data_AF-A0A3E1DER6-F1
#
_entry.id   AF-A0A3E1DER6-F1
#
_cell.length_a   1.000
_cell.length_b   1.000
_cell.length_c   1.000
_cell.angle_alpha   90.00
_cell.angle_beta   90.00
_cell.angle_gamma   90.00
#
_symmetry.space_group_name_H-M   'P 1'
#
loop_
_entity.id
_entity.type
_entity.pdbx_description
1 polymer ?
#
loop_
_entity_poly.entity_id
_entity_poly.type
_entity_poly.pdbx_seq_one_letter_code
_entity_poly.pdbx_strand_id
1 'polypeptide(L)'
;MTTPFPYRKESKLFGDALLKLAHDSHRNQISQYVSNENVQSLHHGRGWLTVRENGTEETTLGEASVELKVDYTSIANNDIQTLFKFISDFVEGFTSQIVAKMFKTLSDACDKSGNVVKQSDHTSKAAAFLATLKTIEFSVNENGEVELPQLHIPPDGAQAFFDELNSQGEEFNNEVAIIKKEKSAAAIEKERSRLSKYKAINL
;
A
#
# COMPACT_ATOMS: atom_id res chain seq x y z
N MET A 1 39.35 -37.93 -4.35
CA MET A 1 39.28 -36.46 -4.31
C MET A 1 37.90 -36.08 -3.79
N THR A 2 37.81 -35.60 -2.56
CA THR A 2 36.57 -35.05 -1.99
C THR A 2 36.33 -33.71 -2.66
N THR A 3 35.33 -33.61 -3.53
CA THR A 3 34.93 -32.32 -4.11
C THR A 3 34.48 -31.39 -2.99
N PRO A 4 35.14 -30.24 -2.78
CA PRO A 4 34.63 -29.25 -1.84
C PRO A 4 33.27 -28.77 -2.35
N PHE A 5 32.25 -28.81 -1.48
CA PHE A 5 30.85 -28.44 -1.76
C PHE A 5 30.11 -29.35 -2.77
N PRO A 6 29.86 -30.63 -2.41
CA PRO A 6 29.16 -31.57 -3.29
C PRO A 6 27.72 -31.16 -3.64
N TYR A 7 27.13 -30.21 -2.90
CA TYR A 7 25.71 -29.81 -3.02
C TYR A 7 25.50 -28.45 -3.69
N ARG A 8 26.48 -27.92 -4.45
CA ARG A 8 26.39 -26.56 -4.99
C ARG A 8 25.14 -26.31 -5.84
N LYS A 9 24.69 -27.33 -6.59
CA LYS A 9 23.50 -27.22 -7.45
C LYS A 9 22.22 -27.24 -6.61
N GLU A 10 22.15 -28.17 -5.66
CA GLU A 10 21.03 -28.36 -4.74
C GLU A 10 20.86 -27.14 -3.83
N SER A 11 21.95 -26.60 -3.29
CA SER A 11 21.94 -25.36 -2.50
C SER A 11 21.44 -24.17 -3.30
N LYS A 12 21.82 -24.06 -4.58
CA LYS A 12 21.29 -23.00 -5.46
C LYS A 12 19.78 -23.16 -5.66
N LEU A 13 19.32 -24.36 -6.03
CA LEU A 13 17.90 -24.64 -6.24
C LEU A 13 17.07 -24.38 -4.98
N PHE A 14 17.61 -24.77 -3.82
CA PHE A 14 17.00 -24.49 -2.52
C PHE A 14 16.91 -22.98 -2.26
N GLY A 15 18.01 -22.25 -2.45
CA GLY A 15 18.03 -20.79 -2.28
C GLY A 15 17.04 -20.06 -3.19
N ASP A 16 17.00 -20.44 -4.47
CA ASP A 16 16.06 -19.87 -5.44
C ASP A 16 14.60 -20.15 -5.05
N ALA A 17 14.29 -21.37 -4.60
CA ALA A 17 12.96 -21.74 -4.13
C ALA A 17 12.57 -21.00 -2.84
N LEU A 18 13.51 -20.83 -1.91
CA LEU A 18 13.31 -20.12 -0.66
C LEU A 18 13.03 -18.63 -0.91
N LEU A 19 13.82 -17.98 -1.77
CA LEU A 19 13.62 -16.58 -2.15
C LEU A 19 12.29 -16.38 -2.86
N LYS A 20 11.90 -17.30 -3.75
CA LYS A 20 10.59 -17.26 -4.40
C LYS A 20 9.46 -17.35 -3.38
N LEU A 21 9.54 -18.27 -2.43
CA LEU A 21 8.53 -18.42 -1.38
C LEU A 21 8.42 -17.16 -0.51
N ALA A 22 9.54 -16.57 -0.12
CA ALA A 22 9.57 -15.32 0.63
C ALA A 22 8.97 -14.15 -0.17
N HIS A 23 9.33 -14.03 -1.45
CA HIS A 23 8.78 -13.02 -2.36
C HIS A 23 7.26 -13.14 -2.51
N ASP A 24 6.76 -14.36 -2.78
CA ASP A 24 5.34 -14.60 -2.99
C ASP A 24 4.54 -14.35 -1.69
N SER A 25 5.11 -14.73 -0.54
CA SER A 25 4.53 -14.47 0.78
C SER A 25 4.45 -12.98 1.09
N HIS A 26 5.54 -12.23 0.82
CA HIS A 26 5.55 -10.78 0.97
C HIS A 26 4.53 -10.10 0.04
N ARG A 27 4.47 -10.52 -1.23
CA ARG A 27 3.50 -9.99 -2.20
C ARG A 27 2.06 -10.19 -1.74
N ASN A 28 1.75 -11.36 -1.19
CA ASN A 28 0.44 -11.63 -0.60
C ASN A 28 0.15 -10.72 0.60
N GLN A 29 1.13 -10.48 1.49
CA GLN A 29 0.93 -9.54 2.60
C GLN A 29 0.74 -8.09 2.15
N ILE A 30 1.46 -7.63 1.13
CA ILE A 30 1.31 -6.27 0.60
C ILE A 30 -0.02 -6.07 -0.14
N SER A 31 -0.59 -7.15 -0.69
CA SER A 31 -1.85 -7.09 -1.45
C SER A 31 -3.04 -6.52 -0.67
N GLN A 32 -2.97 -6.53 0.68
CA GLN A 32 -3.98 -5.90 1.54
C GLN A 32 -3.96 -4.36 1.49
N TYR A 33 -2.88 -3.76 0.99
CA TYR A 33 -2.70 -2.31 0.90
C TYR A 33 -2.70 -1.80 -0.54
N VAL A 34 -2.14 -2.58 -1.48
CA VAL A 34 -2.05 -2.21 -2.90
C VAL A 34 -2.33 -3.44 -3.74
N SER A 35 -3.23 -3.33 -4.73
CA SER A 35 -3.49 -4.43 -5.67
C SER A 35 -2.18 -4.93 -6.30
N ASN A 36 -2.07 -6.26 -6.45
CA ASN A 36 -0.92 -6.89 -7.08
C ASN A 36 -0.68 -6.43 -8.53
N GLU A 37 -1.72 -5.95 -9.21
CA GLU A 37 -1.64 -5.39 -10.57
C GLU A 37 -1.02 -3.99 -10.60
N ASN A 38 -1.09 -3.27 -9.47
CA ASN A 38 -0.56 -1.92 -9.31
C ASN A 38 0.87 -1.90 -8.75
N VAL A 39 1.48 -3.07 -8.52
CA VAL A 39 2.87 -3.19 -8.05
C VAL A 39 3.80 -3.43 -9.23
N GLN A 40 4.72 -2.49 -9.46
CA GLN A 40 5.79 -2.65 -10.44
C GLN A 40 7.08 -3.09 -9.75
N SER A 41 7.66 -4.20 -10.22
CA SER A 41 8.93 -4.71 -9.73
C SER A 41 10.02 -4.52 -10.78
N LEU A 42 11.05 -3.78 -10.41
CA LEU A 42 12.20 -3.50 -11.27
C LEU A 42 13.43 -4.19 -10.68
N HIS A 43 14.08 -5.02 -11.49
CA HIS A 43 15.17 -5.89 -11.02
C HIS A 43 16.56 -5.27 -11.21
N HIS A 44 16.65 -4.04 -11.74
CA HIS A 44 17.91 -3.37 -12.05
C HIS A 44 17.85 -1.86 -11.77
N GLY A 45 18.98 -1.30 -11.34
CA GLY A 45 19.15 0.12 -11.06
C GLY A 45 19.37 0.41 -9.58
N ARG A 46 20.29 1.33 -9.27
CA ARG A 46 20.55 1.84 -7.90
C ARG A 46 19.78 3.13 -7.61
N GLY A 47 19.01 3.61 -8.58
CA GLY A 47 18.33 4.90 -8.53
C GLY A 47 17.14 4.91 -9.49
N TRP A 48 16.16 5.74 -9.16
CA TRP A 48 15.01 6.04 -10.00
C TRP A 48 14.92 7.56 -10.13
N LEU A 49 14.83 8.08 -11.35
CA LEU A 49 14.66 9.51 -11.60
C LEU A 49 13.29 9.72 -12.26
N THR A 50 12.39 10.39 -11.55
CA THR A 50 11.13 10.87 -12.12
C THR A 50 11.32 12.31 -12.57
N VAL A 51 11.17 12.56 -13.87
CA VAL A 51 11.10 13.93 -14.42
C VAL A 51 9.64 14.29 -14.62
N ARG A 52 9.17 15.32 -13.92
CA ARG A 52 7.80 15.85 -14.07
C ARG A 52 7.69 16.73 -15.31
N GLU A 53 6.46 17.00 -15.78
CA GLU A 53 6.21 17.86 -16.94
C GLU A 53 6.78 19.29 -16.79
N ASN A 54 6.89 19.78 -15.55
CA ASN A 54 7.49 21.07 -15.23
C ASN A 54 9.04 21.02 -15.15
N GLY A 55 9.66 19.90 -15.54
CA GLY A 55 11.11 19.69 -15.51
C GLY A 55 11.69 19.38 -14.13
N THR A 56 10.87 19.23 -13.09
CA THR A 56 11.36 18.89 -11.75
C THR A 56 11.78 17.42 -11.70
N GLU A 57 12.99 17.18 -11.24
CA GLU A 57 13.55 15.85 -10.99
C GLU A 57 13.30 15.41 -9.54
N GLU A 58 12.72 14.22 -9.36
CA GLU A 58 12.61 13.57 -8.05
C GLU A 58 13.27 12.19 -8.10
N THR A 59 14.22 11.95 -7.19
CA THR A 59 14.85 10.64 -6.98
C THR A 59 14.52 10.15 -5.57
N THR A 60 13.74 9.08 -5.46
CA THR A 60 13.36 8.51 -4.17
C THR A 60 13.31 6.99 -4.24
N LEU A 61 14.45 6.34 -3.97
CA LEU A 61 14.46 4.94 -3.55
C LEU A 61 14.79 4.89 -2.05
N GLY A 62 13.92 4.26 -1.28
CA GLY A 62 14.15 3.98 0.13
C GLY A 62 14.62 2.54 0.31
N GLU A 63 15.64 2.32 1.15
CA GLU A 63 16.16 0.98 1.45
C GLU A 63 15.40 0.30 2.58
N ALA A 64 14.77 -0.85 2.35
CA ALA A 64 14.26 -1.72 3.40
C ALA A 64 15.25 -2.85 3.63
N SER A 65 15.58 -3.15 4.89
CA SER A 65 16.58 -4.16 5.25
C SER A 65 16.20 -4.85 6.55
N VAL A 66 16.24 -6.17 6.56
CA VAL A 66 15.86 -6.98 7.73
C VAL A 66 17.07 -7.81 8.17
N GLU A 67 17.35 -7.77 9.47
CA GLU A 67 18.33 -8.65 10.08
C GLU A 67 17.64 -9.95 10.51
N LEU A 68 18.23 -11.09 10.13
CA LEU A 68 17.70 -12.42 10.43
C LEU A 68 18.71 -13.17 11.28
N LYS A 69 18.22 -13.85 12.32
CA LYS A 69 19.04 -14.67 13.21
C LYS A 69 18.59 -16.12 13.14
N VAL A 70 19.52 -17.01 12.86
CA VAL A 70 19.32 -18.46 12.90
C VAL A 70 20.29 -19.05 13.93
N ASP A 71 19.76 -19.84 14.87
CA ASP A 71 20.59 -20.50 15.88
C ASP A 71 21.33 -21.70 15.26
N TYR A 72 22.62 -21.82 15.57
CA TYR A 72 23.44 -22.94 15.10
C TYR A 72 22.91 -24.28 15.59
N THR A 73 22.41 -24.36 16.83
CA THR A 73 21.88 -25.61 17.40
C THR A 73 20.66 -26.11 16.64
N SER A 74 19.78 -25.21 16.17
CA SER A 74 18.66 -25.56 15.30
C SER A 74 19.12 -26.15 13.97
N ILE A 75 20.18 -25.60 13.37
CA ILE A 75 20.77 -26.14 12.13
C ILE A 75 21.37 -27.51 12.39
N ALA A 76 22.15 -27.66 13.46
CA ALA A 76 22.80 -28.92 13.82
C ALA A 76 21.79 -30.06 14.07
N ASN A 77 20.61 -29.72 14.62
CA ASN A 77 19.53 -30.65 14.88
C ASN A 77 18.61 -30.90 13.66
N ASN A 78 18.89 -30.29 12.50
CA ASN A 78 18.04 -30.34 11.30
C ASN A 78 16.58 -29.94 11.59
N ASP A 79 16.37 -28.95 12.46
CA ASP A 79 15.03 -28.46 12.77
C ASP A 79 14.46 -27.66 11.60
N ILE A 80 13.57 -28.30 10.84
CA ILE A 80 12.91 -27.66 9.69
C ILE A 80 12.00 -26.49 10.09
N GLN A 81 11.54 -26.43 11.35
CA GLN A 81 10.70 -25.32 11.83
C GLN A 81 11.47 -24.00 11.82
N THR A 82 12.78 -24.06 12.02
CA THR A 82 13.66 -22.90 11.94
C THR A 82 13.65 -22.25 10.55
N LEU A 83 13.44 -23.01 9.47
CA LEU A 83 13.29 -22.46 8.12
C LEU A 83 11.98 -21.67 7.97
N PHE A 84 10.87 -22.19 8.47
CA PHE A 84 9.58 -21.49 8.43
C PHE A 84 9.61 -20.21 9.28
N LYS A 85 10.24 -20.28 10.45
CA LYS A 85 10.48 -19.10 11.29
C LYS A 85 11.31 -18.05 10.54
N PHE A 86 12.40 -18.47 9.90
CA PHE A 86 13.24 -17.57 9.10
C PHE A 86 12.44 -16.83 8.01
N ILE A 87 11.60 -17.56 7.26
CA ILE A 87 10.75 -16.95 6.23
C ILE A 87 9.75 -15.99 6.86
N SER A 88 9.09 -16.40 7.95
CA SER A 88 8.10 -15.57 8.64
C SER A 88 8.73 -14.27 9.16
N ASP A 89 9.85 -14.36 9.86
CA ASP A 89 10.57 -13.21 10.43
C ASP A 89 11.04 -12.26 9.30
N PHE A 90 11.52 -12.80 8.18
CA PHE A 90 11.88 -12.01 6.99
C PHE A 90 10.68 -11.29 6.39
N VAL A 91 9.59 -12.02 6.11
CA VAL A 91 8.40 -11.48 5.47
C VAL A 91 7.77 -10.41 6.36
N GLU A 92 7.60 -10.67 7.66
CA GLU A 92 7.05 -9.71 8.61
C GLU A 92 7.92 -8.45 8.73
N GLY A 93 9.23 -8.61 8.93
CA GLY A 93 10.15 -7.48 9.07
C GLY A 93 10.21 -6.62 7.81
N PHE A 94 10.19 -7.26 6.64
CA PHE A 94 10.28 -6.57 5.36
C PHE A 94 8.96 -5.86 5.02
N THR A 95 7.82 -6.56 5.16
CA THR A 95 6.48 -5.98 5.01
C THR A 95 6.30 -4.76 5.90
N SER A 96 6.66 -4.87 7.19
CA SER A 96 6.50 -3.77 8.15
C SER A 96 7.26 -2.51 7.72
N GLN A 97 8.50 -2.65 7.26
CA GLN A 97 9.29 -1.51 6.77
C GLN A 97 8.72 -0.91 5.48
N ILE A 98 8.29 -1.75 4.55
CA ILE A 98 7.69 -1.28 3.29
C ILE A 98 6.39 -0.52 3.57
N VAL A 99 5.51 -1.07 4.41
CA VAL A 99 4.25 -0.43 4.80
C VAL A 99 4.49 0.90 5.51
N ALA A 100 5.42 0.95 6.47
CA ALA A 100 5.77 2.19 7.15
C ALA A 100 6.26 3.27 6.17
N LYS A 101 7.11 2.90 5.20
CA LYS A 101 7.61 3.82 4.18
C LYS A 101 6.54 4.26 3.19
N MET A 102 5.64 3.37 2.80
CA MET A 102 4.51 3.68 1.95
C MET A 102 3.62 4.74 2.60
N PHE A 103 3.18 4.53 3.85
CA PHE A 103 2.37 5.51 4.56
C PHE A 103 3.12 6.82 4.82
N LYS A 104 4.42 6.77 5.12
CA LYS A 104 5.24 7.97 5.25
C LYS A 104 5.30 8.77 3.95
N THR A 105 5.51 8.09 2.82
CA THR A 105 5.60 8.74 1.50
C THR A 105 4.25 9.38 1.12
N LEU A 106 3.14 8.69 1.39
CA LEU A 106 1.79 9.23 1.21
C LEU A 106 1.56 10.45 2.11
N SER A 107 1.92 10.36 3.40
CA SER A 107 1.79 11.48 4.33
C SER A 107 2.60 12.69 3.87
N ASP A 108 3.88 12.50 3.53
CA ASP A 108 4.77 13.57 3.07
C ASP A 108 4.22 14.23 1.77
N ALA A 109 3.56 13.46 0.89
CA ALA A 109 2.92 13.98 -0.31
C ALA A 109 1.62 14.75 -0.01
N CYS A 110 0.80 14.27 0.93
CA CYS A 110 -0.39 14.96 1.42
C CYS A 110 -0.02 16.29 2.08
N ASP A 111 1.01 16.30 2.93
CA ASP A 111 1.52 17.52 3.59
C ASP A 111 1.98 18.56 2.56
N LYS A 112 2.75 18.13 1.54
CA LYS A 112 3.21 19.03 0.47
C LYS A 112 2.08 19.62 -0.37
N SER A 113 1.02 18.85 -0.60
CA SER A 113 -0.14 19.28 -1.41
C SER A 113 -1.18 20.03 -0.60
N GLY A 114 -1.06 20.08 0.73
CA GLY A 114 -2.09 20.61 1.62
C GLY A 114 -3.34 19.72 1.72
N ASN A 115 -3.27 18.48 1.21
CA ASN A 115 -4.37 17.52 1.27
C ASN A 115 -4.37 16.78 2.62
N VAL A 116 -4.47 17.54 3.71
CA VAL A 116 -4.44 17.05 5.09
C VAL A 116 -5.61 17.64 5.86
N VAL A 117 -6.35 16.78 6.55
CA VAL A 117 -7.43 17.17 7.46
C VAL A 117 -7.02 16.77 8.86
N LYS A 118 -6.91 17.75 9.77
CA LYS A 118 -6.59 17.51 11.17
C LYS A 118 -7.86 17.51 11.99
N GLN A 119 -8.09 16.45 12.76
CA GLN A 119 -9.26 16.35 13.63
C GLN A 119 -9.33 17.47 14.68
N SER A 120 -8.19 18.05 15.09
CA SER A 120 -8.11 19.21 16.01
C SER A 120 -8.77 20.48 15.48
N ASP A 121 -8.90 20.59 14.16
CA ASP A 121 -9.41 21.79 13.49
C ASP A 121 -10.94 21.71 13.31
N HIS A 122 -11.54 20.62 13.78
CA HIS A 122 -12.96 20.33 13.68
C HIS A 122 -13.56 20.01 15.06
N THR A 123 -14.86 20.25 15.20
CA THR A 123 -15.60 20.06 16.46
C THR A 123 -15.81 18.60 16.83
N SER A 124 -15.73 17.68 15.86
CA SER A 124 -15.96 16.25 16.05
C SER A 124 -15.20 15.43 14.99
N LYS A 125 -15.04 14.12 15.20
CA LYS A 125 -14.48 13.20 14.19
C LYS A 125 -15.41 13.08 13.00
N ALA A 126 -16.73 13.16 13.22
CA ALA A 126 -17.71 13.19 12.14
C ALA A 126 -17.52 14.43 11.24
N ALA A 127 -17.32 15.61 11.82
CA ALA A 127 -17.03 16.83 11.06
C ALA A 127 -15.70 16.74 10.30
N ALA A 128 -14.66 16.18 10.94
CA ALA A 128 -13.39 15.91 10.26
C ALA A 128 -13.55 14.92 9.10
N PHE A 129 -14.35 13.86 9.27
CA PHE A 129 -14.62 12.89 8.21
C PHE A 129 -15.35 13.53 7.01
N LEU A 130 -16.34 14.39 7.25
CA LEU A 130 -16.98 15.17 6.18
C LEU A 130 -15.98 16.06 5.45
N ALA A 131 -15.08 16.73 6.18
CA ALA A 131 -14.02 17.51 5.58
C ALA A 131 -13.09 16.62 4.73
N THR A 132 -12.74 15.43 5.20
CA THR A 132 -11.98 14.44 4.41
C THR A 132 -12.71 14.07 3.11
N LEU A 133 -14.01 13.76 3.16
CA LEU A 133 -14.80 13.44 1.96
C LEU A 133 -14.85 14.61 0.95
N LYS A 134 -14.85 15.85 1.44
CA LYS A 134 -14.81 17.05 0.59
C LYS A 134 -13.45 17.25 -0.07
N THR A 135 -12.35 16.87 0.59
CA THR A 135 -11.00 17.05 0.05
C THR A 135 -10.57 15.94 -0.91
N ILE A 136 -10.94 14.69 -0.62
CA ILE A 136 -10.55 13.56 -1.47
C ILE A 136 -11.29 13.55 -2.82
N GLU A 137 -10.63 12.99 -3.84
CA GLU A 137 -11.24 12.68 -5.13
C GLU A 137 -11.66 11.22 -5.17
N PHE A 138 -12.77 10.93 -5.84
CA PHE A 138 -13.18 9.55 -6.12
C PHE A 138 -12.59 9.10 -7.46
N SER A 139 -12.40 7.79 -7.61
CA SER A 139 -11.91 7.18 -8.84
C SER A 139 -13.00 6.33 -9.51
N VAL A 140 -12.71 5.90 -10.73
CA VAL A 140 -13.54 4.95 -11.48
C VAL A 140 -12.68 3.72 -11.75
N ASN A 141 -13.24 2.53 -11.53
CA ASN A 141 -12.56 1.27 -11.77
C ASN A 141 -12.59 0.86 -13.26
N GLU A 142 -11.98 -0.27 -13.60
CA GLU A 142 -11.93 -0.80 -14.96
C GLU A 142 -13.31 -1.09 -15.59
N ASN A 143 -14.34 -1.31 -14.76
CA ASN A 143 -15.71 -1.55 -15.20
C ASN A 143 -16.50 -0.25 -15.44
N GLY A 144 -15.90 0.91 -15.22
CA GLY A 144 -16.58 2.20 -15.33
C GLY A 144 -17.43 2.56 -14.09
N GLU A 145 -17.28 1.83 -12.99
CA GLU A 145 -18.00 2.07 -11.74
C GLU A 145 -17.18 2.95 -10.79
N VAL A 146 -17.86 3.82 -10.03
CA VAL A 146 -17.19 4.68 -9.06
C VAL A 146 -16.70 3.85 -7.87
N GLU A 147 -15.42 4.00 -7.55
CA GLU A 147 -14.76 3.38 -6.41
C GLU A 147 -14.59 4.41 -5.29
N LEU A 148 -15.05 4.06 -4.09
CA LEU A 148 -14.91 4.90 -2.91
C LEU A 148 -13.51 4.74 -2.30
N PRO A 149 -12.91 5.83 -1.77
CA PRO A 149 -11.62 5.75 -1.09
C PRO A 149 -11.65 4.79 0.11
N GLN A 150 -10.57 4.01 0.25
CA GLN A 150 -10.35 3.16 1.41
C GLN A 150 -9.83 3.98 2.59
N LEU A 151 -10.31 3.70 3.79
CA LEU A 151 -9.86 4.33 5.03
C LEU A 151 -9.00 3.33 5.81
N HIS A 152 -7.74 3.67 6.03
CA HIS A 152 -6.86 2.92 6.94
C HIS A 152 -6.87 3.58 8.31
N ILE A 153 -7.46 2.90 9.29
CA ILE A 153 -7.60 3.40 10.67
C ILE A 153 -6.87 2.42 11.61
N PRO A 154 -5.99 2.90 12.51
CA PRO A 154 -5.39 2.06 13.53
C PRO A 154 -6.43 1.39 14.44
N PRO A 155 -6.20 0.15 14.90
CA PRO A 155 -7.17 -0.58 15.73
C PRO A 155 -7.62 0.20 16.98
N ASP A 156 -6.68 0.90 17.63
CA ASP A 156 -6.91 1.59 18.91
C ASP A 156 -7.97 2.70 18.86
N GLY A 157 -8.33 3.19 17.66
CA GLY A 157 -9.30 4.27 17.48
C GLY A 157 -10.48 3.94 16.56
N ALA A 158 -10.46 2.77 15.89
CA ALA A 158 -11.44 2.45 14.87
C ALA A 158 -12.87 2.37 15.41
N GLN A 159 -13.07 1.66 16.53
CA GLN A 159 -14.41 1.49 17.11
C GLN A 159 -15.03 2.84 17.50
N ALA A 160 -14.28 3.65 18.25
CA ALA A 160 -14.75 4.97 18.68
C ALA A 160 -14.98 5.96 17.52
N PHE A 161 -14.31 5.74 16.38
CA PHE A 161 -14.59 6.50 15.17
C PHE A 161 -15.93 6.09 14.55
N PHE A 162 -16.16 4.78 14.34
CA PHE A 162 -17.40 4.30 13.74
C PHE A 162 -18.63 4.55 14.63
N ASP A 163 -18.51 4.39 15.95
CA ASP A 163 -19.60 4.69 16.89
C ASP A 163 -20.04 6.15 16.81
N GLU A 164 -19.08 7.07 16.66
CA GLU A 164 -19.37 8.49 16.51
C GLU A 164 -20.05 8.79 15.17
N LEU A 165 -19.63 8.14 14.07
CA LEU A 165 -20.29 8.29 12.77
C LEU A 165 -21.72 7.75 12.78
N ASN A 166 -21.91 6.57 13.38
CA ASN A 166 -23.21 5.89 13.44
C ASN A 166 -24.22 6.58 14.37
N SER A 167 -23.74 7.37 15.32
CA SER A 167 -24.59 8.17 16.22
C SER A 167 -25.00 9.52 15.64
N GLN A 168 -24.50 9.89 14.45
CA GLN A 168 -24.92 11.12 13.79
C GLN A 168 -26.36 11.05 13.28
N GLY A 169 -27.03 12.21 13.28
CA GLY A 169 -28.41 12.35 12.82
C GLY A 169 -28.58 12.37 11.29
N GLU A 170 -29.83 12.58 10.86
CA GLU A 170 -30.22 12.58 9.45
C GLU A 170 -29.49 13.66 8.62
N GLU A 171 -29.24 14.84 9.21
CA GLU A 171 -28.54 15.95 8.55
C GLU A 171 -27.14 15.54 8.06
N PHE A 172 -26.36 14.90 8.93
CA PHE A 172 -25.03 14.40 8.60
C PHE A 172 -25.09 13.35 7.48
N ASN A 173 -26.02 12.41 7.57
CA ASN A 173 -26.17 11.35 6.57
C ASN A 173 -26.56 11.91 5.20
N ASN A 174 -27.43 12.92 5.18
CA ASN A 174 -27.81 13.64 3.96
C ASN A 174 -26.61 14.38 3.35
N GLU A 175 -25.80 15.04 4.17
CA GLU A 175 -24.59 15.72 3.69
C GLU A 175 -23.58 14.74 3.10
N VAL A 176 -23.34 13.59 3.75
CA VAL A 176 -22.51 12.50 3.20
C VAL A 176 -23.05 12.02 1.86
N ALA A 177 -24.37 11.83 1.74
CA ALA A 177 -25.00 11.36 0.50
C ALA A 177 -24.85 12.37 -0.65
N ILE A 178 -25.02 13.67 -0.35
CA ILE A 178 -24.82 14.75 -1.32
C ILE A 178 -23.38 14.76 -1.81
N ILE A 179 -22.40 14.78 -0.90
CA ILE A 179 -20.98 14.79 -1.26
C ILE A 179 -20.63 13.56 -2.09
N LYS A 180 -21.08 12.37 -1.68
CA LYS A 180 -20.84 11.14 -2.44
C LYS A 180 -21.39 11.24 -3.85
N LYS A 181 -22.61 11.76 -4.03
CA LYS A 181 -23.23 11.91 -5.35
C LYS A 181 -22.45 12.89 -6.24
N GLU A 182 -22.09 14.04 -5.70
CA GLU A 182 -21.33 15.08 -6.43
C GLU A 182 -19.94 14.57 -6.85
N LYS A 183 -19.20 13.98 -5.91
CA LYS A 183 -17.87 13.43 -6.15
C LYS A 183 -17.88 12.25 -7.12
N SER A 184 -18.92 11.40 -7.06
CA SER A 184 -19.11 10.31 -8.01
C SER A 184 -19.34 10.82 -9.43
N ALA A 185 -20.19 11.83 -9.62
CA ALA A 185 -20.41 12.43 -10.93
C ALA A 185 -19.13 13.09 -11.48
N ALA A 186 -18.38 13.78 -10.63
CA ALA A 186 -17.09 14.37 -11.00
C ALA A 186 -16.06 13.32 -11.42
N ALA A 187 -15.99 12.18 -10.72
CA ALA A 187 -15.10 11.08 -11.06
C ALA A 187 -15.40 10.49 -12.44
N ILE A 188 -16.68 10.25 -12.76
CA ILE A 188 -17.11 9.76 -14.07
C ILE A 188 -16.75 10.74 -15.19
N GLU A 189 -16.99 12.04 -14.99
CA GLU A 189 -16.70 13.04 -16.02
C GLU A 189 -15.19 13.22 -16.23
N LYS A 190 -14.40 13.17 -15.16
CA LYS A 190 -12.93 13.17 -15.24
C LYS A 190 -12.42 11.95 -16.00
N GLU A 191 -13.00 10.79 -15.74
CA GLU A 191 -12.62 9.56 -16.42
C GLU A 191 -13.02 9.57 -17.90
N ARG A 192 -14.22 10.06 -18.23
CA ARG A 192 -14.64 10.32 -19.61
C ARG A 192 -13.67 11.25 -20.33
N SER A 193 -13.25 12.34 -19.67
CA SER A 193 -12.27 13.28 -20.18
C SER A 193 -10.87 12.69 -20.34
N ARG A 194 -10.50 11.70 -19.51
CA ARG A 194 -9.24 10.95 -19.64
C ARG A 194 -9.31 10.05 -20.86
N LEU A 195 -10.39 9.27 -21.00
CA LEU A 195 -10.58 8.32 -22.08
C LEU A 195 -10.72 8.98 -23.45
N SER A 196 -11.33 10.18 -23.52
CA SER A 196 -11.45 10.94 -24.77
C SER A 196 -10.10 11.34 -25.38
N LYS A 197 -9.01 11.30 -24.60
CA LYS A 197 -7.63 11.54 -25.08
C LYS A 197 -7.05 10.36 -25.85
N TYR A 198 -7.63 9.16 -25.69
CA TYR A 198 -7.18 7.95 -26.34
C TYR A 198 -8.09 7.64 -27.53
N LYS A 199 -7.49 7.42 -28.71
CA LYS A 199 -8.25 6.99 -29.89
C LYS A 199 -8.79 5.57 -29.63
N ALA A 200 -10.12 5.42 -29.72
CA ALA A 200 -10.88 4.15 -29.71
C ALA A 200 -11.49 3.66 -28.37
N ILE A 201 -11.61 4.48 -27.32
CA ILE A 201 -12.36 4.11 -26.11
C ILE A 201 -13.54 5.07 -25.91
N ASN A 202 -14.76 4.61 -26.19
CA ASN A 202 -16.01 5.29 -25.83
C ASN A 202 -16.67 4.48 -24.69
N LEU A 203 -17.03 5.16 -23.60
CA LEU A 203 -17.92 4.65 -22.55
C LEU A 203 -19.38 4.73 -23.00
#